data_AF-A0A0G0YJR4-F1
#
_entry.id   AF-A0A0G0YJR4-F1
#
_cell.length_a   1.000
_cell.length_b   1.000
_cell.length_c   1.000
_cell.angle_alpha   90.00
_cell.angle_beta   90.00
_cell.angle_gamma   90.00
#
_symmetry.space_group_name_H-M   'P 1'
#
loop_
_entity.id
_entity.type
_entity.pdbx_description
1 polymer ?
#
loop_
_entity_poly.entity_id
_entity_poly.type
_entity_poly.pdbx_seq_one_letter_code
_entity_poly.pdbx_strand_id
1 'polypeptide(L)'
;MTNVSKRKLQPSHLNKLYTELAKTIVSLDKKSADIFLDELLGDEEKIMIAKRLAAIVMLIEKNSVYRVAQLLLLSPSTVAQLKDKLTTGKYMRIEHMLKRRKKEYADFWNTLEVILRAGMPPQGRGRWKSTINLLNKR
;
A
#
# COMPACT_ATOMS: atom_id res chain seq x y z
N MET A 1 6.12 13.26 -11.60
CA MET A 1 6.03 12.58 -12.92
C MET A 1 7.29 11.77 -13.09
N THR A 2 7.22 10.47 -13.36
CA THR A 2 8.44 9.66 -13.56
C THR A 2 9.01 9.91 -14.94
N ASN A 3 10.21 10.50 -15.01
CA ASN A 3 10.91 10.72 -16.26
C ASN A 3 11.59 9.43 -16.72
N VAL A 4 10.82 8.56 -17.39
CA VAL A 4 11.36 7.33 -17.98
C VAL A 4 11.95 7.65 -19.35
N SER A 5 13.21 7.28 -19.55
CA SER A 5 13.91 7.47 -20.84
C SER A 5 13.13 6.91 -22.02
N LYS A 6 13.10 7.67 -23.13
CA LYS A 6 12.50 7.23 -24.40
C LYS A 6 13.22 6.03 -25.01
N ARG A 7 14.50 5.84 -24.67
CA ARG A 7 15.30 4.67 -25.08
C ARG A 7 14.97 3.51 -24.15
N LYS A 8 14.20 2.55 -24.65
CA LYS A 8 13.72 1.41 -23.86
C LYS A 8 14.72 0.25 -23.94
N LEU A 9 15.01 -0.34 -22.79
CA LEU A 9 15.66 -1.65 -22.74
C LEU A 9 14.76 -2.71 -23.37
N GLN A 10 15.38 -3.75 -23.96
CA GLN A 10 14.62 -4.90 -24.41
C GLN A 10 13.87 -5.54 -23.22
N PRO A 11 12.60 -5.97 -23.41
CA PRO A 11 11.80 -6.51 -22.31
C PRO A 11 12.46 -7.69 -21.58
N SER A 12 13.19 -8.53 -22.30
CA SER A 12 13.94 -9.67 -21.74
C SER A 12 15.02 -9.21 -20.74
N HIS A 13 15.80 -8.19 -21.08
CA HIS A 13 16.83 -7.62 -20.20
C HIS A 13 16.20 -6.93 -18.99
N LEU A 14 15.11 -6.19 -19.18
CA LEU A 14 14.41 -5.54 -18.08
C LEU A 14 13.86 -6.55 -17.07
N ASN A 15 13.28 -7.66 -17.55
CA ASN A 15 12.79 -8.73 -16.68
C ASN A 15 13.91 -9.40 -15.87
N LYS A 16 15.10 -9.59 -16.47
CA LYS A 16 16.28 -10.08 -15.76
C LYS A 16 16.69 -9.11 -14.64
N LEU A 17 16.74 -7.81 -14.92
CA LEU A 17 17.04 -6.78 -13.92
C LEU A 17 16.03 -6.79 -12.76
N TYR A 18 14.73 -6.91 -13.06
CA TYR A 18 13.72 -7.03 -12.01
C TYR A 18 13.88 -8.28 -11.16
N THR A 19 14.30 -9.39 -11.77
CA THR A 19 14.54 -10.65 -11.06
C THR A 19 15.73 -10.52 -10.10
N GLU A 20 16.83 -9.93 -10.57
CA GLU A 20 18.01 -9.70 -9.72
C GLU A 20 17.73 -8.69 -8.60
N LEU A 21 17.00 -7.61 -8.89
CA LEU A 21 16.55 -6.66 -7.86
C LEU A 21 15.73 -7.37 -6.77
N ALA A 22 14.78 -8.22 -7.16
CA ALA A 22 13.95 -8.95 -6.21
C ALA A 22 14.79 -9.92 -5.35
N LYS A 23 15.77 -10.62 -5.95
CA LYS A 23 16.69 -11.51 -5.21
C LYS A 23 17.50 -10.75 -4.17
N THR A 24 18.07 -9.60 -4.56
CA THR A 24 18.85 -8.74 -3.65
C THR A 24 17.99 -8.33 -2.46
N ILE A 25 16.78 -7.81 -2.70
CA ILE A 25 15.88 -7.38 -1.62
C ILE A 25 15.54 -8.54 -0.67
N VAL A 26 15.27 -9.74 -1.21
CA VAL A 26 14.91 -10.91 -0.40
C VAL A 26 16.08 -11.44 0.43
N SER A 27 17.33 -11.25 -0.02
CA SER A 27 18.53 -11.69 0.72
C SER A 27 18.93 -10.80 1.90
N LEU A 28 18.40 -9.58 1.97
CA LEU A 28 18.73 -8.62 3.03
C LEU A 28 17.92 -8.91 4.29
N ASP A 29 18.52 -8.67 5.46
CA ASP A 29 17.77 -8.62 6.71
C ASP A 29 16.93 -7.34 6.79
N LYS A 30 16.00 -7.27 7.76
CA LYS A 30 15.06 -6.15 7.88
C LYS A 30 15.74 -4.78 7.97
N LYS A 31 16.85 -4.67 8.71
CA LYS A 31 17.54 -3.37 8.90
C LYS A 31 18.28 -2.97 7.64
N SER A 32 18.97 -3.92 7.01
CA SER A 32 19.67 -3.66 5.76
C SER A 32 18.73 -3.37 4.60
N ALA A 33 17.55 -4.02 4.57
CA ALA A 33 16.52 -3.75 3.56
C ALA A 33 15.94 -2.33 3.68
N ASP A 34 15.76 -1.83 4.90
CA ASP A 34 15.29 -0.46 5.16
C ASP A 34 16.30 0.57 4.61
N ILE A 35 17.58 0.44 5.00
CA ILE A 35 18.67 1.29 4.50
C ILE A 35 18.80 1.21 2.98
N PHE A 36 18.75 0.00 2.42
CA PHE A 36 18.86 -0.22 0.98
C PHE A 36 17.73 0.46 0.20
N LEU A 37 16.48 0.32 0.65
CA LEU A 37 15.35 1.01 0.02
C LEU A 37 15.44 2.52 0.20
N ASP A 38 16.01 2.97 1.32
CA ASP A 38 16.18 4.38 1.61
C ASP A 38 17.20 5.07 0.72
N GLU A 39 18.28 4.38 0.37
CA GLU A 39 19.32 4.88 -0.55
C GLU A 39 18.95 4.68 -2.03
N LEU A 40 18.23 3.60 -2.36
CA LEU A 40 17.88 3.28 -3.74
C LEU A 40 16.75 4.15 -4.30
N LEU A 41 15.75 4.45 -3.48
CA LEU A 41 14.53 5.15 -3.92
C LEU A 41 14.59 6.62 -3.56
N GLY A 42 14.13 7.49 -4.46
CA GLY A 42 13.88 8.88 -4.11
C GLY A 42 12.68 9.04 -3.16
N ASP A 43 12.62 10.16 -2.43
CA ASP A 43 11.52 10.44 -1.48
C ASP A 43 10.13 10.31 -2.13
N GLU A 44 9.99 10.83 -3.35
CA GLU A 44 8.74 10.74 -4.12
C GLU A 44 8.35 9.28 -4.42
N GLU A 45 9.34 8.44 -4.75
CA GLU A 45 9.13 7.04 -5.11
C GLU A 45 8.71 6.22 -3.89
N LYS A 46 9.37 6.44 -2.74
CA LYS A 46 9.00 5.82 -1.45
C LYS A 46 7.55 6.14 -1.11
N ILE A 47 7.19 7.43 -1.13
CA ILE A 47 5.83 7.89 -0.84
C ILE A 47 4.82 7.24 -1.80
N MET A 48 5.11 7.22 -3.10
CA MET A 48 4.20 6.63 -4.08
C MET A 48 4.02 5.12 -3.90
N ILE A 49 5.10 4.37 -3.67
CA ILE A 49 5.05 2.91 -3.48
C ILE A 49 4.26 2.58 -2.22
N ALA A 50 4.55 3.26 -1.09
CA ALA A 50 3.85 3.07 0.16
C ALA A 50 2.34 3.36 0.02
N LYS A 51 1.98 4.50 -0.58
CA LYS A 51 0.56 4.86 -0.82
C LYS A 51 -0.16 3.87 -1.73
N ARG A 52 0.50 3.38 -2.79
CA ARG A 52 -0.09 2.38 -3.70
C ARG A 52 -0.36 1.06 -2.98
N LEU A 53 0.59 0.59 -2.16
CA LEU A 53 0.41 -0.62 -1.37
C LEU A 53 -0.73 -0.45 -0.36
N ALA A 54 -0.74 0.65 0.39
CA ALA A 54 -1.81 0.97 1.32
C ALA A 54 -3.18 1.03 0.65
N ALA A 55 -3.28 1.67 -0.53
CA ALA A 55 -4.52 1.75 -1.30
C ALA A 55 -5.03 0.36 -1.70
N ILE A 56 -4.15 -0.52 -2.20
CA ILE A 56 -4.51 -1.90 -2.57
C ILE A 56 -5.04 -2.65 -1.35
N VAL A 57 -4.35 -2.56 -0.20
CA VAL A 57 -4.79 -3.21 1.04
C VAL A 57 -6.16 -2.68 1.50
N MET A 58 -6.36 -1.37 1.52
CA MET A 58 -7.66 -0.79 1.88
C MET A 58 -8.78 -1.22 0.94
N LEU A 59 -8.51 -1.35 -0.36
CA LEU A 59 -9.47 -1.81 -1.35
C LEU A 59 -9.81 -3.30 -1.20
N ILE A 60 -8.83 -4.14 -0.82
CA ILE A 60 -9.06 -5.55 -0.44
C ILE A 60 -9.99 -5.62 0.78
N GLU A 61 -9.78 -4.74 1.75
CA GLU A 61 -10.66 -4.54 2.93
C GLU A 61 -11.96 -3.77 2.61
N LYS A 62 -12.34 -3.70 1.33
CA LYS A 62 -13.62 -3.15 0.85
C LYS A 62 -13.87 -1.67 1.17
N ASN A 63 -12.83 -0.87 1.42
CA ASN A 63 -12.98 0.58 1.57
C ASN A 63 -13.43 1.22 0.23
N SER A 64 -14.22 2.30 0.32
CA SER A 64 -14.66 3.01 -0.88
C SER A 64 -13.52 3.78 -1.56
N VAL A 65 -13.61 3.94 -2.88
CA VAL A 65 -12.63 4.71 -3.68
C VAL A 65 -12.43 6.12 -3.11
N TYR A 66 -13.54 6.78 -2.75
CA TYR A 66 -13.52 8.11 -2.14
C TYR A 66 -12.75 8.12 -0.82
N ARG A 67 -13.02 7.15 0.06
CA ARG A 67 -12.37 7.06 1.37
C ARG A 67 -10.85 6.87 1.23
N VAL A 68 -10.43 5.95 0.35
CA VAL A 68 -9.01 5.69 0.09
C VAL A 68 -8.32 6.92 -0.51
N ALA A 69 -8.98 7.61 -1.45
CA ALA A 69 -8.44 8.81 -2.09
C ALA A 69 -8.20 9.94 -1.09
N GLN A 70 -9.18 10.22 -0.22
CA GLN A 70 -9.07 11.25 0.82
C GLN A 70 -7.95 10.94 1.82
N LEU A 71 -7.89 9.71 2.31
CA LEU A 71 -6.97 9.34 3.39
C LEU A 71 -5.52 9.23 2.94
N LEU A 72 -5.28 8.73 1.74
CA LEU A 72 -3.93 8.59 1.19
C LEU A 72 -3.50 9.81 0.37
N LEU A 73 -4.35 10.84 0.29
CA LEU A 73 -4.14 12.03 -0.54
C LEU A 73 -3.78 11.63 -1.98
N LEU A 74 -4.57 10.71 -2.53
CA LEU A 74 -4.46 10.23 -3.91
C LEU A 74 -5.62 10.79 -4.73
N SER A 75 -5.40 11.01 -6.02
CA SER A 75 -6.51 11.41 -6.89
C SER A 75 -7.57 10.29 -6.94
N PRO A 76 -8.88 10.61 -6.97
CA PRO A 76 -9.93 9.61 -7.11
C PRO A 76 -9.75 8.72 -8.35
N SER A 77 -9.22 9.30 -9.44
CA SER A 77 -8.91 8.57 -10.68
C SER A 77 -7.82 7.51 -10.47
N THR A 78 -6.78 7.80 -9.69
CA THR A 78 -5.72 6.84 -9.37
C THR A 78 -6.28 5.66 -8.58
N VAL A 79 -7.09 5.94 -7.56
CA VAL A 79 -7.70 4.89 -6.74
C VAL A 79 -8.72 4.08 -7.53
N ALA A 80 -9.50 4.71 -8.40
CA ALA A 80 -10.43 4.02 -9.29
C ALA A 80 -9.70 3.05 -10.22
N GLN A 81 -8.56 3.45 -10.80
CA GLN A 81 -7.72 2.56 -11.61
C GLN A 81 -7.14 1.40 -10.80
N LEU A 82 -6.74 1.63 -9.55
CA LEU A 82 -6.28 0.56 -8.67
C LEU A 82 -7.42 -0.43 -8.35
N LYS A 83 -8.62 0.08 -8.08
CA LYS A 83 -9.81 -0.74 -7.86
C LYS A 83 -10.15 -1.58 -9.09
N ASP A 84 -10.12 -1.00 -10.29
CA ASP A 84 -10.37 -1.71 -11.54
C ASP A 84 -9.35 -2.83 -11.77
N LYS A 85 -8.06 -2.56 -11.51
CA LYS A 85 -7.01 -3.59 -11.55
C LYS A 85 -7.22 -4.69 -10.51
N LEU A 86 -7.74 -4.36 -9.33
CA LEU A 86 -8.10 -5.34 -8.31
C LEU A 86 -9.26 -6.22 -8.76
N THR A 87 -10.35 -5.62 -9.27
CA THR A 87 -11.56 -6.34 -9.72
C THR A 87 -11.30 -7.21 -10.95
N THR A 88 -10.39 -6.79 -11.83
CA THR A 88 -9.94 -7.59 -12.99
C THR A 88 -8.94 -8.70 -12.61
N GLY A 89 -8.63 -8.87 -11.32
CA GLY A 89 -7.76 -9.94 -10.83
C GLY A 89 -6.27 -9.70 -11.01
N LYS A 90 -5.84 -8.51 -11.51
CA LYS A 90 -4.40 -8.20 -11.69
C LYS A 90 -3.61 -8.20 -10.38
N TYR A 91 -4.28 -8.03 -9.24
CA TYR A 91 -3.68 -8.08 -7.91
C TYR A 91 -3.95 -9.37 -7.15
N MET A 92 -4.54 -10.40 -7.77
CA MET A 92 -4.87 -11.67 -7.10
C MET A 92 -3.65 -12.33 -6.43
N ARG A 93 -2.48 -12.30 -7.09
CA ARG A 93 -1.23 -12.83 -6.51
C ARG A 93 -0.78 -12.05 -5.27
N ILE A 94 -0.90 -10.72 -5.31
CA ILE A 94 -0.54 -9.85 -4.18
C ILE A 94 -1.50 -10.12 -3.01
N GLU A 95 -2.81 -10.18 -3.29
CA GLU A 95 -3.83 -10.49 -2.30
C GLU A 95 -3.57 -11.85 -1.62
N HIS A 96 -3.26 -12.89 -2.39
CA HIS A 96 -2.92 -14.21 -1.85
C HIS A 96 -1.63 -14.17 -1.00
N MET A 97 -0.59 -13.46 -1.44
CA MET A 97 0.66 -13.33 -0.70
C MET A 97 0.45 -12.60 0.64
N LEU A 98 -0.34 -11.53 0.65
CA LEU A 98 -0.67 -10.78 1.85
C LEU A 98 -1.50 -11.62 2.83
N LYS A 99 -2.58 -12.26 2.35
CA LYS A 99 -3.47 -13.08 3.20
C LYS A 99 -2.80 -14.32 3.77
N ARG A 100 -1.78 -14.88 3.09
CA ARG A 100 -0.99 -16.00 3.61
C ARG A 100 -0.16 -15.60 4.84
N ARG A 101 0.28 -14.34 4.91
CA ARG A 101 1.06 -13.76 6.02
C ARG A 101 0.14 -13.02 6.99
N LYS A 102 -0.74 -13.75 7.67
CA LYS A 102 -1.82 -13.18 8.48
C LYS A 102 -1.33 -12.19 9.53
N LYS A 103 -0.20 -12.47 10.19
CA LYS A 103 0.35 -11.62 11.24
C LYS A 103 0.87 -10.31 10.66
N GLU A 104 1.74 -10.37 9.66
CA GLU A 104 2.33 -9.18 9.03
C GLU A 104 1.25 -8.34 8.34
N TYR A 105 0.25 -8.98 7.75
CA TYR A 105 -0.92 -8.30 7.20
C TYR A 105 -1.73 -7.57 8.28
N ALA A 106 -1.99 -8.21 9.42
CA ALA A 106 -2.67 -7.59 10.54
C ALA A 106 -1.87 -6.43 11.14
N ASP A 107 -0.55 -6.57 11.31
CA ASP A 107 0.34 -5.52 11.79
C ASP A 107 0.36 -4.31 10.84
N PHE A 108 0.39 -4.56 9.53
CA PHE A 108 0.27 -3.53 8.50
C PHE A 108 -1.11 -2.85 8.55
N TRP A 109 -2.18 -3.63 8.66
CA TRP A 109 -3.54 -3.10 8.77
C TRP A 109 -3.74 -2.27 10.03
N ASN A 110 -3.21 -2.71 11.18
CA ASN A 110 -3.23 -1.95 12.43
C ASN A 110 -2.49 -0.62 12.30
N THR A 111 -1.34 -0.63 11.64
CA THR A 111 -0.58 0.59 11.34
C THR A 111 -1.40 1.54 10.47
N LEU A 112 -2.06 1.01 9.43
CA LEU A 112 -3.00 1.79 8.63
C LEU A 112 -4.15 2.31 9.49
N GLU A 113 -4.77 1.50 10.34
CA GLU A 113 -5.86 1.93 11.22
C GLU A 113 -5.47 3.09 12.13
N VAL A 114 -4.25 3.08 12.68
CA VAL A 114 -3.75 4.20 13.49
C VAL A 114 -3.66 5.46 12.64
N ILE A 115 -3.11 5.37 11.43
CA ILE A 115 -3.01 6.51 10.49
C ILE A 115 -4.42 6.98 10.06
N LEU A 116 -5.32 6.04 9.77
CA LEU A 116 -6.72 6.27 9.43
C LEU A 116 -7.47 6.97 10.56
N ARG A 117 -7.09 6.68 11.82
CA ARG A 117 -7.65 7.31 13.02
C ARG A 117 -7.07 8.69 13.29
N ALA A 118 -5.79 8.88 13.03
CA ALA A 118 -5.11 10.16 13.18
C ALA A 118 -5.55 11.21 12.14
N GLY A 119 -5.93 10.78 10.93
CA GLY A 119 -6.37 11.66 9.83
C GLY A 119 -7.87 12.03 9.83
N MET A 120 -8.65 11.63 10.84
CA MET A 120 -10.04 12.06 10.95
C MET A 120 -10.14 13.50 11.45
N PRO A 121 -11.03 14.35 10.89
CA PRO A 121 -11.28 15.67 11.47
C PRO A 121 -11.74 15.51 12.93
N PRO A 122 -11.41 16.45 13.83
CA PRO A 122 -11.81 16.37 15.23
C PRO A 122 -13.34 16.30 15.33
N GLN A 123 -13.87 15.09 15.51
CA GLN A 123 -15.29 14.85 15.76
C GLN A 123 -15.46 14.91 17.28
N GLY A 124 -16.20 15.91 17.76
CA GLY A 124 -16.28 16.34 19.16
C GLY A 124 -16.32 15.24 20.22
N ARG A 125 -15.76 15.57 21.41
CA ARG A 125 -15.63 14.72 22.61
C ARG A 125 -16.96 14.03 22.95
N GLY A 126 -17.15 12.79 22.51
CA GLY A 126 -18.32 11.98 22.93
C GLY A 126 -18.78 10.91 21.95
N ARG A 127 -18.53 11.06 20.64
CA ARG A 127 -19.05 10.10 19.64
C ARG A 127 -18.32 8.75 19.59
N TRP A 128 -17.04 8.71 20.00
CA TRP A 128 -16.22 7.49 19.96
C TRP A 128 -16.56 6.45 21.03
N LYS A 129 -17.24 6.85 22.12
CA LYS A 129 -17.71 5.87 23.12
C LYS A 129 -18.73 4.91 22.50
N SER A 130 -19.55 5.38 21.56
CA SER A 130 -20.58 4.55 20.92
C SER A 130 -19.98 3.57 19.90
N THR A 131 -18.98 3.99 19.12
CA THR A 131 -18.32 3.13 18.12
C THR A 131 -17.39 2.10 18.75
N ILE A 132 -16.69 2.44 19.83
CA ILE A 132 -15.88 1.50 20.61
C ILE A 132 -16.77 0.44 21.28
N ASN A 133 -17.91 0.85 21.84
CA ASN A 133 -18.88 -0.07 22.44
C ASN A 133 -19.55 -0.99 21.39
N LEU A 134 -19.66 -0.57 20.13
CA LEU A 134 -20.19 -1.38 19.02
C LEU A 134 -19.20 -2.46 18.55
N LEU A 135 -17.90 -2.20 18.63
CA LEU A 135 -16.86 -3.17 18.30
C LEU A 135 -16.63 -4.20 19.42
N ASN A 136 -16.86 -3.80 20.67
CA ASN A 136 -16.72 -4.68 21.85
C ASN A 136 -17.98 -5.52 22.17
N LYS A 137 -19.01 -5.50 21.31
CA LYS A 137 -20.28 -6.23 21.52
C LYS A 137 -20.48 -7.42 20.57
N ARG A 138 -19.40 -7.95 19.99
CA ARG A 138 -19.43 -9.20 19.22
C ARG A 138 -18.48 -10.21 19.82
#